data_AF-A0A2S6NHR2-F1
#
_entry.id   AF-A0A2S6NHR2-F1
#
_cell.length_a   1.000
_cell.length_b   1.000
_cell.length_c   1.000
_cell.angle_alpha   90.00
_cell.angle_beta   90.00
_cell.angle_gamma   90.00
#
_symmetry.space_group_name_H-M   'P 1'
#
loop_
_entity.id
_entity.type
_entity.pdbx_description
1 polymer ?
#
loop_
_entity_poly.entity_id
_entity_poly.type
_entity_poly.pdbx_seq_one_letter_code
_entity_poly.pdbx_strand_id
1 'polypeptide(L)' 'MAFGFGKSVPLAFACRQIVPNAVKITYGPGADQAALVNWKGGDTWNHVLRDAVQPLGLHLVMTTMAVEIRR' A
#
# COMPACT_ATOMS: atom_id res chain seq x y z
N MET A 1 11.85 -5.11 5.15
CA MET A 1 11.27 -3.97 5.91
C MET A 1 11.10 -2.80 4.97
N ALA A 2 10.08 -1.96 5.17
CA ALA A 2 9.96 -0.68 4.50
C ALA A 2 10.63 0.41 5.34
N PHE A 3 11.47 1.22 4.71
CA PHE A 3 12.18 2.34 5.35
C PHE A 3 11.69 3.67 4.74
N GLY A 4 11.56 4.72 5.54
CA GLY A 4 11.09 6.05 5.10
C GLY A 4 9.72 6.45 5.63
N PHE A 5 9.14 7.51 5.06
CA PHE A 5 7.80 7.98 5.37
C PHE A 5 7.22 8.80 4.21
N GLY A 6 5.92 8.97 4.19
CA GLY A 6 5.22 9.86 3.25
C GLY A 6 3.99 10.45 3.91
N LYS A 7 3.72 11.73 3.64
CA LYS A 7 2.55 12.44 4.16
C LYS A 7 1.75 13.02 3.01
N SER A 8 0.47 12.69 2.96
CA SER A 8 -0.48 13.19 1.97
C SER A 8 0.01 12.97 0.52
N VAL A 9 0.49 11.75 0.24
CA VAL A 9 1.00 11.37 -1.08
C VAL A 9 0.00 10.43 -1.77
N PRO A 10 -0.03 10.38 -3.12
CA PRO A 10 -0.91 9.46 -3.84
C PRO A 10 -0.65 7.99 -3.47
N LEU A 11 -1.70 7.19 -3.36
CA LEU A 11 -1.64 5.77 -3.03
C LEU A 11 -0.69 5.00 -3.96
N ALA A 12 -0.75 5.23 -5.27
CA ALA A 12 0.14 4.57 -6.23
C ALA A 12 1.62 4.90 -5.98
N PHE A 13 1.92 6.13 -5.55
CA PHE A 13 3.28 6.53 -5.18
C PHE A 13 3.74 5.82 -3.90
N ALA A 14 2.91 5.83 -2.86
CA ALA A 14 3.21 5.14 -1.60
C ALA A 14 3.45 3.64 -1.82
N CYS A 15 2.59 2.98 -2.61
CA CYS A 15 2.73 1.58 -2.99
C CYS A 15 4.12 1.26 -3.57
N ARG A 16 4.60 2.09 -4.52
CA ARG A 16 5.93 1.91 -5.13
C ARG A 16 7.10 2.10 -4.16
N GLN A 17 6.92 2.92 -3.12
CA GLN A 17 7.95 3.18 -2.11
C GLN A 17 7.97 2.09 -1.02
N ILE A 18 6.79 1.56 -0.65
CA ILE A 18 6.64 0.61 0.44
C ILE A 18 6.90 -0.82 -0.04
N VAL A 19 6.35 -1.21 -1.19
CA VAL A 19 6.30 -2.60 -1.66
C VAL A 19 7.58 -2.95 -2.44
N PRO A 20 8.21 -4.12 -2.17
CA PRO A 20 9.36 -4.58 -2.94
C PRO A 20 9.04 -4.78 -4.43
N ASN A 21 9.99 -4.47 -5.32
CA ASN A 21 9.83 -4.60 -6.77
C ASN A 21 9.43 -6.01 -7.25
N ALA A 22 9.76 -7.05 -6.48
CA ALA A 22 9.42 -8.44 -6.81
C ALA A 22 7.94 -8.78 -6.59
N VAL A 23 7.17 -7.91 -5.91
CA VAL A 23 5.76 -8.14 -5.58
C VAL A 23 4.88 -7.37 -6.56
N LYS A 24 4.03 -8.08 -7.29
CA LYS A 24 3.05 -7.46 -8.18
C LYS A 24 1.91 -6.84 -7.36
N ILE A 25 1.61 -5.57 -7.62
CA ILE A 25 0.47 -4.86 -7.03
C ILE A 25 -0.67 -4.81 -8.04
N THR A 26 -1.88 -5.06 -7.57
CA THR A 26 -3.12 -4.91 -8.32
C THR A 26 -4.10 -4.07 -7.51
N TYR A 27 -4.91 -3.27 -8.19
CA TYR A 27 -5.91 -2.39 -7.58
C TYR A 27 -7.29 -2.91 -7.97
N GLY A 28 -8.06 -3.38 -6.99
CA GLY A 28 -9.41 -3.86 -7.17
C GLY A 28 -10.43 -2.70 -7.27
N PRO A 29 -11.71 -3.02 -7.49
CA PRO A 29 -12.78 -2.03 -7.54
C PRO A 29 -12.81 -1.14 -6.29
N GLY A 30 -12.85 0.18 -6.49
CA GLY A 30 -12.91 1.17 -5.40
C GLY A 30 -11.56 1.57 -4.82
N ALA A 31 -10.44 0.97 -5.25
CA ALA A 31 -9.10 1.43 -4.87
C ALA A 31 -8.63 2.58 -5.77
N ASP A 32 -8.94 3.82 -5.38
CA ASP A 32 -8.48 5.01 -6.06
C ASP A 32 -6.97 5.22 -5.84
N GLN A 33 -6.21 5.10 -6.93
CA GLN A 33 -4.75 5.26 -6.93
C GLN A 33 -4.28 6.69 -6.64
N ALA A 34 -5.14 7.69 -6.83
CA ALA A 34 -4.87 9.09 -6.52
C ALA A 34 -5.23 9.47 -5.08
N ALA A 35 -5.93 8.60 -4.35
CA ALA A 35 -6.28 8.85 -2.96
C ALA A 35 -5.03 9.11 -2.11
N LEU A 36 -5.13 10.10 -1.23
CA LEU A 36 -4.00 10.54 -0.41
C LEU A 36 -3.85 9.65 0.81
N VAL A 37 -2.64 9.14 1.01
CA VAL A 37 -2.29 8.31 2.16
C VAL A 37 -1.11 8.89 2.91
N ASN A 38 -1.04 8.54 4.19
CA ASN A 38 0.15 8.71 5.01
C ASN A 38 0.73 7.32 5.27
N TRP A 39 2.06 7.21 5.30
CA TRP A 39 2.72 5.98 5.69
C TRP A 39 4.00 6.28 6.47
N LYS A 40 4.35 5.37 7.36
CA LYS A 40 5.57 5.41 8.15
C LYS A 40 6.21 4.04 8.09
N GLY A 41 7.47 3.98 7.67
CA GLY A 41 8.27 2.76 7.70
C GLY A 41 8.63 2.33 9.13
N GLY A 42 9.47 1.31 9.24
CA GLY A 42 9.89 0.73 10.53
C GLY A 42 9.27 -0.63 10.84
N ASP A 43 8.50 -1.20 9.90
CA ASP A 43 7.99 -2.57 9.95
C ASP A 43 8.15 -3.25 8.57
N THR A 44 7.69 -4.49 8.45
CA THR A 44 7.49 -5.21 7.20
C THR A 44 6.57 -4.44 6.25
N TRP A 45 6.87 -4.51 4.96
CA TRP A 45 6.19 -3.70 3.94
C TRP A 45 4.67 -3.94 3.91
N ASN A 46 4.24 -5.17 4.17
CA ASN A 46 2.84 -5.57 4.18
C ASN A 46 2.08 -4.96 5.37
N HIS A 47 2.72 -4.84 6.53
CA HIS A 47 2.15 -4.11 7.66
C HIS A 47 2.06 -2.61 7.37
N VAL A 48 3.16 -2.02 6.87
CA VAL A 48 3.20 -0.58 6.54
C VAL A 48 2.15 -0.23 5.48
N LEU A 49 2.00 -1.05 4.44
CA LEU A 49 1.00 -0.83 3.41
C LEU A 49 -0.42 -1.00 3.95
N ARG A 50 -0.67 -2.04 4.77
CA ARG A 50 -1.99 -2.26 5.40
C ARG A 50 -2.40 -1.04 6.22
N ASP A 51 -1.51 -0.53 7.05
CA ASP A 51 -1.78 0.61 7.92
C ASP A 51 -1.98 1.89 7.12
N ALA A 52 -1.28 2.06 5.99
CA ALA A 52 -1.44 3.20 5.08
C ALA A 52 -2.80 3.22 4.37
N VAL A 53 -3.37 2.06 4.03
CA VAL A 53 -4.64 1.95 3.29
C VAL A 53 -5.88 1.85 4.19
N GLN A 54 -5.70 1.47 5.46
CA GLN A 54 -6.79 1.33 6.44
C GLN A 54 -7.69 2.58 6.56
N PRO A 55 -7.17 3.84 6.58
CA PRO A 55 -8.02 5.04 6.70
C PRO A 55 -8.94 5.26 5.50
N LEU A 56 -8.62 4.66 4.34
CA LEU A 56 -9.45 4.71 3.14
C LEU A 56 -10.55 3.63 3.13
N GLY A 57 -10.62 2.80 4.18
CA GLY A 57 -11.49 1.63 4.23
C GLY A 57 -11.08 0.53 3.25
N LEU A 58 -9.82 0.55 2.80
CA LEU A 58 -9.26 -0.46 1.90
C LEU A 58 -8.53 -1.53 2.71
N HIS A 59 -8.38 -2.70 2.12
CA HIS A 59 -7.67 -3.83 2.72
C HIS A 59 -6.79 -4.55 1.70
N LEU A 60 -5.76 -5.23 2.23
CA LEU A 60 -4.83 -6.04 1.44
C LEU A 60 -5.32 -7.47 1.33
N VAL A 61 -5.28 -8.00 0.12
CA VAL A 61 -5.41 -9.44 -0.16
C VAL A 61 -4.08 -9.92 -0.69
N MET A 62 -3.43 -10.82 0.05
CA MET A 62 -2.15 -11.41 -0.36
C MET A 62 -2.40 -12.76 -1.00
N THR A 63 -1.85 -12.95 -2.19
CA THR A 63 -1.77 -14.25 -2.88
C THR A 63 -0.31 -14.68 -2.98
N THR A 64 -0.06 -15.90 -3.46
CA THR A 64 1.29 -16.49 -3.56
C THR A 64 2.29 -15.65 -4.35
N MET A 65 1.85 -14.78 -5.26
CA MET A 65 2.74 -13.93 -6.09
C MET A 65 2.28 -12.47 -6.24
N ALA A 66 1.17 -12.06 -5.63
CA ALA A 66 0.61 -10.73 -5.84
C ALA A 66 -0.14 -10.21 -4.61
N VAL A 67 -0.23 -8.89 -4.50
CA VAL A 67 -1.06 -8.19 -3.53
C VAL A 67 -2.13 -7.40 -4.27
N GLU A 68 -3.38 -7.52 -3.82
CA GLU A 68 -4.50 -6.73 -4.29
C GLU A 68 -4.96 -5.76 -3.18
N ILE A 69 -5.18 -4.51 -3.56
CA ILE A 69 -5.80 -3.48 -2.70
C ILE A 69 -7.26 -3.33 -3.14
N ARG A 70 -8.21 -3.57 -2.23
CA ARG A 70 -9.65 -3.46 -2.52
C ARG A 70 -10.42 -2.85 -1.35
N ARG A 71 -11.67 -2.46 -1.58
CA ARG A 71 -12.59 -1.90 -0.58
C ARG A 71 -13.23 -2.99 0.26
#